data_AF-A0A0E3JRM5-F1
#
_entry.id   AF-A0A0E3JRM5-F1
#
_cell.length_a   1.000
_cell.length_b   1.000
_cell.length_c   1.000
_cell.angle_alpha   90.00
_cell.angle_beta   90.00
_cell.angle_gamma   90.00
#
_symmetry.space_group_name_H-M   'P 1'
#
loop_
_entity.id
_entity.type
_entity.pdbx_description
1 polymer ?
#
loop_
_entity_poly.entity_id
_entity_poly.type
_entity_poly.pdbx_seq_one_letter_code
_entity_poly.pdbx_strand_id
1 'polypeptide(L)'
;MIVISLVTFAPVFVQAHEVNDSTEDSSYNIKINNINEKYYSGNVSRKNKNLLNAAVQQQVKQPNLLYSNNSCSTINQIKQVAKDNYLNRNTSFSIHYTGNFSDLKGILNEVLDYIDESDDYLANSIVSSEVRYHGYNQDVDIDFTVEYLLTYDQENWVNQKVNSILQNIIRDSMTQDQKEKAIHDYIVANTAYDETLVKHSAYDALHDGTTVCQGYALLAYKMLNEAGIPAKIVVGMVDGSSVENHAWNLVNLNGKWYQLDCTWDDPVPDVQGRVRYDYYNLTDNRLAKDHAWDRSKYPVANTSYDLSITNVPVKSVVLDKHQITLKVGETTSLTANVLPANASDNSIIWKFDAQGLISFDGISIKGLKPGKVYINAVSNDGAFKDTCIVTVVNDTEVDFNNSRQWQEKTGIDTNKSWKLKFTKTVASSTANKNNIYVLDELYNKVDVDISFDVTKDTLVVKPAQSYKSGKVYYLVVTTNVTSDSGQKISKPIIMKFTIK
;
A
#
# COMPACT_ATOMS: atom_id res chain seq x y z
N MET A 1 -56.41 -13.67 -17.90
CA MET A 1 -56.82 -13.59 -16.48
C MET A 1 -55.53 -13.76 -15.68
N ILE A 2 -54.87 -12.77 -15.08
CA ILE A 2 -55.10 -11.38 -14.58
C ILE A 2 -53.84 -10.58 -15.05
N VAL A 3 -53.89 -9.54 -15.91
CA VAL A 3 -54.18 -8.09 -15.76
C VAL A 3 -53.31 -7.31 -14.77
N ILE A 4 -52.62 -6.25 -15.25
CA ILE A 4 -52.46 -4.85 -14.75
C ILE A 4 -51.44 -4.17 -15.72
N SER A 5 -51.79 -3.26 -16.66
CA SER A 5 -52.22 -1.82 -16.60
C SER A 5 -51.09 -0.86 -16.16
N LEU A 6 -50.77 0.32 -16.71
CA LEU A 6 -51.22 1.26 -17.78
C LEU A 6 -49.98 2.21 -18.05
N VAL A 7 -49.54 2.61 -19.27
CA VAL A 7 -49.97 3.76 -20.14
C VAL A 7 -49.55 5.15 -19.55
N THR A 8 -48.99 6.18 -20.22
CA THR A 8 -48.69 6.53 -21.64
C THR A 8 -47.84 7.83 -21.72
N PHE A 9 -47.01 7.92 -22.77
CA PHE A 9 -46.75 9.02 -23.73
C PHE A 9 -46.23 10.42 -23.33
N ALA A 10 -45.17 10.81 -24.05
CA ALA A 10 -44.73 12.16 -24.43
C ALA A 10 -45.52 12.66 -25.69
N PRO A 11 -45.17 13.73 -26.46
CA PRO A 11 -44.13 14.78 -26.33
C PRO A 11 -44.52 16.22 -26.88
N VAL A 12 -43.52 17.12 -26.97
CA VAL A 12 -43.20 18.13 -28.04
C VAL A 12 -43.66 19.63 -27.97
N PHE A 13 -42.62 20.49 -27.90
CA PHE A 13 -42.26 21.80 -28.52
C PHE A 13 -43.15 23.08 -28.51
N VAL A 14 -42.47 24.25 -28.38
CA VAL A 14 -42.23 25.36 -29.37
C VAL A 14 -41.41 26.47 -28.65
N GLN A 15 -40.16 26.79 -29.02
CA GLN A 15 -39.60 27.78 -29.99
C GLN A 15 -39.50 29.26 -29.51
N ALA A 16 -38.39 29.89 -29.91
CA ALA A 16 -37.72 31.10 -29.40
C ALA A 16 -38.27 32.47 -29.86
N HIS A 17 -37.78 33.55 -29.23
CA HIS A 17 -37.47 34.84 -29.88
C HIS A 17 -36.46 35.69 -29.07
N GLU A 18 -35.53 36.36 -29.77
CA GLU A 18 -34.72 37.51 -29.32
C GLU A 18 -35.51 38.82 -29.52
N VAL A 19 -35.28 39.84 -28.68
CA VAL A 19 -35.25 41.27 -29.06
C VAL A 19 -34.30 42.03 -28.12
N ASN A 20 -33.56 42.98 -28.70
CA ASN A 20 -32.61 43.91 -28.09
C ASN A 20 -33.25 45.30 -27.86
N ASP A 21 -32.77 45.98 -26.80
CA ASP A 21 -32.55 47.43 -26.66
C ASP A 21 -33.67 48.46 -26.35
N SER A 22 -33.23 49.48 -25.59
CA SER A 22 -33.75 50.85 -25.32
C SER A 22 -34.72 51.14 -24.15
N THR A 23 -34.14 51.86 -23.17
CA THR A 23 -34.61 53.05 -22.42
C THR A 23 -36.11 53.31 -22.25
N GLU A 24 -36.55 53.51 -21.00
CA GLU A 24 -37.09 54.82 -20.57
C GLU A 24 -37.25 54.92 -19.05
N ASP A 25 -36.80 56.07 -18.56
CA ASP A 25 -37.03 56.63 -17.25
C ASP A 25 -38.54 56.76 -16.99
N SER A 26 -39.03 56.18 -15.90
CA SER A 26 -40.30 56.62 -15.32
C SER A 26 -40.26 56.42 -13.81
N SER A 27 -39.95 57.53 -13.14
CA SER A 27 -40.17 57.79 -11.73
C SER A 27 -41.51 57.22 -11.26
N TYR A 28 -41.48 56.15 -10.46
CA TYR A 28 -42.57 55.80 -9.57
C TYR A 28 -42.19 56.15 -8.15
N ASN A 29 -42.92 57.12 -7.62
CA ASN A 29 -42.90 57.58 -6.24
C ASN A 29 -42.86 56.38 -5.27
N ILE A 30 -41.70 56.20 -4.63
CA ILE A 30 -41.58 55.34 -3.45
C ILE A 30 -42.49 55.96 -2.38
N LYS A 31 -43.61 55.31 -2.10
CA LYS A 31 -44.26 55.43 -0.79
C LYS A 31 -43.23 54.98 0.24
N ILE A 32 -42.57 55.95 0.87
CA ILE A 32 -41.89 55.73 2.15
C ILE A 32 -42.96 55.23 3.11
N ASN A 33 -42.87 53.96 3.51
CA ASN A 33 -43.54 53.38 4.67
C ASN A 33 -42.88 52.05 5.08
N ASN A 34 -41.72 52.12 5.74
CA ASN A 34 -41.50 51.45 7.03
C ASN A 34 -40.15 51.88 7.62
N ILE A 35 -40.20 52.81 8.57
CA ILE A 35 -39.05 53.46 9.22
C ILE A 35 -38.53 52.61 10.41
N ASN A 36 -38.68 51.28 10.36
CA ASN A 36 -38.33 50.38 11.48
C ASN A 36 -37.45 49.18 11.08
N GLU A 37 -36.90 49.15 9.85
CA GLU A 37 -36.05 48.04 9.41
C GLU A 37 -34.60 48.24 9.85
N LYS A 38 -34.13 47.36 10.74
CA LYS A 38 -32.74 47.40 11.21
C LYS A 38 -31.83 46.77 10.15
N TYR A 39 -30.97 47.59 9.54
CA TYR A 39 -29.91 47.13 8.64
C TYR A 39 -28.71 46.62 9.44
N TYR A 40 -28.21 45.44 9.06
CA TYR A 40 -26.99 44.85 9.61
C TYR A 40 -25.90 44.94 8.55
N SER A 41 -24.74 45.49 8.90
CA SER A 41 -23.54 45.39 8.08
C SER A 41 -22.27 45.39 8.93
N GLY A 42 -21.21 44.78 8.42
CA GLY A 42 -19.90 44.78 9.06
C GLY A 42 -18.97 43.73 8.49
N ASN A 43 -17.81 43.59 9.12
CA ASN A 43 -16.83 42.59 8.75
C ASN A 43 -16.10 42.01 9.97
N VAL A 44 -15.59 40.80 9.78
CA VAL A 44 -14.59 40.13 10.61
C VAL A 44 -13.48 39.69 9.69
N SER A 45 -12.22 39.95 10.03
CA SER A 45 -11.09 39.45 9.25
C SER A 45 -10.06 38.81 10.16
N ARG A 46 -9.46 37.72 9.67
CA ARG A 46 -8.33 37.04 10.28
C ARG A 46 -7.24 36.89 9.23
N LYS A 47 -6.04 37.30 9.60
CA LYS A 47 -4.82 36.85 8.93
C LYS A 47 -4.21 35.78 9.80
N ASN A 48 -3.79 34.69 9.20
CA ASN A 48 -3.10 33.67 9.95
C ASN A 48 -1.72 34.19 10.33
N LYS A 49 -1.58 34.57 11.60
CA LYS A 49 -0.33 35.10 12.17
C LYS A 49 0.75 34.02 12.31
N ASN A 50 0.36 32.76 12.19
CA ASN A 50 1.26 31.61 12.27
C ASN A 50 1.92 31.28 10.92
N LEU A 51 1.44 31.86 9.81
CA LEU A 51 2.14 31.75 8.53
C LEU A 51 3.40 32.60 8.56
N LEU A 52 4.49 31.98 8.17
CA LEU A 52 5.81 32.59 8.14
C LEU A 52 5.91 33.36 6.83
N ASN A 53 5.90 34.70 6.86
CA ASN A 53 6.07 35.62 5.71
C ASN A 53 5.79 35.04 4.31
N ALA A 54 4.60 34.50 4.08
CA ALA A 54 4.23 33.97 2.78
C ALA A 54 3.65 35.09 1.90
N ALA A 55 4.42 35.53 0.91
CA ALA A 55 3.88 36.34 -0.19
C ALA A 55 3.20 35.42 -1.20
N VAL A 56 1.99 34.96 -0.90
CA VAL A 56 1.21 34.19 -1.87
C VAL A 56 0.46 35.16 -2.79
N GLN A 57 0.78 35.16 -4.08
CA GLN A 57 -0.13 35.70 -5.10
C GLN A 57 -0.87 34.53 -5.75
N GLN A 58 -2.05 34.19 -5.24
CA GLN A 58 -2.95 33.29 -5.95
C GLN A 58 -3.79 34.05 -6.96
N GLN A 59 -3.86 33.54 -8.19
CA GLN A 59 -4.88 33.96 -9.14
C GLN A 59 -6.25 33.46 -8.64
N VAL A 60 -7.12 34.41 -8.30
CA VAL A 60 -8.51 34.17 -7.94
C VAL A 60 -9.21 33.50 -9.13
N LYS A 61 -9.37 32.18 -9.12
CA LYS A 61 -10.38 31.53 -9.96
C LYS A 61 -11.75 31.78 -9.32
N GLN A 62 -12.63 32.43 -10.08
CA GLN A 62 -14.05 32.57 -9.75
C GLN A 62 -14.65 31.17 -9.53
N PRO A 63 -15.45 30.97 -8.47
CA PRO A 63 -15.98 29.66 -8.13
C PRO A 63 -16.95 29.13 -9.18
N ASN A 64 -16.88 27.82 -9.47
CA ASN A 64 -18.01 27.09 -10.04
C ASN A 64 -19.01 26.86 -8.90
N LEU A 65 -20.03 27.70 -8.83
CA LEU A 65 -21.13 27.62 -7.87
C LEU A 65 -21.90 26.31 -8.02
N LEU A 66 -21.66 25.34 -7.13
CA LEU A 66 -22.47 24.13 -7.01
C LEU A 66 -22.68 23.76 -5.54
N TYR A 67 -23.41 24.58 -4.78
CA TYR A 67 -24.07 24.14 -3.53
C TYR A 67 -25.43 24.83 -3.42
N SER A 68 -26.50 24.03 -3.41
CA SER A 68 -27.86 24.48 -3.70
C SER A 68 -28.73 24.80 -2.47
N ASN A 69 -28.18 24.94 -1.26
CA ASN A 69 -28.91 25.51 -0.11
C ASN A 69 -27.95 25.98 0.99
N ASN A 70 -27.47 27.23 0.91
CA ASN A 70 -26.64 27.88 1.94
C ASN A 70 -27.48 28.63 2.99
N SER A 71 -28.77 28.29 3.16
CA SER A 71 -29.65 28.92 4.13
C SER A 71 -29.48 28.29 5.51
N CYS A 72 -29.07 29.09 6.49
CA CYS A 72 -28.82 28.71 7.87
C CYS A 72 -29.72 29.52 8.81
N SER A 73 -30.21 28.91 9.89
CA SER A 73 -30.94 29.60 10.97
C SER A 73 -30.29 29.42 12.34
N THR A 74 -29.20 28.64 12.42
CA THR A 74 -28.46 28.37 13.66
C THR A 74 -26.96 28.53 13.45
N ILE A 75 -26.22 28.82 14.53
CA ILE A 75 -24.76 28.94 14.49
C ILE A 75 -24.10 27.63 14.05
N ASN A 76 -24.63 26.48 14.49
CA ASN A 76 -24.10 25.16 14.13
C ASN A 76 -24.21 24.88 12.62
N GLN A 77 -25.26 25.37 11.96
CA GLN A 77 -25.38 25.26 10.50
C GLN A 77 -24.34 26.13 9.79
N ILE A 78 -24.12 27.38 10.25
CA ILE A 78 -23.05 28.22 9.71
C ILE A 78 -21.69 27.52 9.88
N LYS A 79 -21.39 27.01 11.08
CA LYS A 79 -20.15 26.28 11.38
C LYS A 79 -19.92 25.13 10.40
N GLN A 80 -20.93 24.30 10.17
CA GLN A 80 -20.79 23.14 9.28
C GLN A 80 -20.62 23.56 7.81
N VAL A 81 -21.47 24.47 7.32
CA VAL A 81 -21.39 24.94 5.91
C VAL A 81 -20.07 25.65 5.65
N ALA A 82 -19.62 26.51 6.58
CA ALA A 82 -18.33 27.18 6.46
C ALA A 82 -17.18 26.16 6.50
N LYS A 83 -17.19 25.20 7.43
CA LYS A 83 -16.19 24.13 7.49
C LYS A 83 -16.10 23.34 6.17
N ASP A 84 -17.24 22.93 5.62
CA ASP A 84 -17.28 22.18 4.35
C ASP A 84 -16.69 23.01 3.20
N ASN A 85 -16.99 24.30 3.12
CA ASN A 85 -16.40 25.19 2.12
C ASN A 85 -14.88 25.34 2.29
N TYR A 86 -14.38 25.44 3.52
CA TYR A 86 -12.95 25.55 3.80
C TYR A 86 -12.19 24.26 3.47
N LEU A 87 -12.77 23.10 3.81
CA LEU A 87 -12.23 21.80 3.44
C LEU A 87 -12.15 21.63 1.92
N ASN A 88 -13.12 22.16 1.18
CA ASN A 88 -13.12 22.17 -0.29
C ASN A 88 -12.27 23.30 -0.92
N ARG A 89 -11.56 24.10 -0.12
CA ARG A 89 -10.73 25.23 -0.57
C ARG A 89 -11.51 26.26 -1.43
N ASN A 90 -12.79 26.44 -1.16
CA ASN A 90 -13.58 27.49 -1.81
C ASN A 90 -13.06 28.86 -1.35
N THR A 91 -12.65 29.69 -2.30
CA THR A 91 -12.05 31.01 -2.04
C THR A 91 -13.10 32.10 -1.84
N SER A 92 -14.35 31.86 -2.27
CA SER A 92 -15.47 32.76 -2.06
C SER A 92 -16.78 31.97 -2.00
N PHE A 93 -17.61 32.26 -1.00
CA PHE A 93 -18.95 31.67 -0.84
C PHE A 93 -19.82 32.53 0.10
N SER A 94 -21.13 32.44 -0.06
CA SER A 94 -22.09 33.19 0.76
C SER A 94 -23.01 32.24 1.54
N ILE A 95 -23.28 32.58 2.79
CA ILE A 95 -24.25 31.90 3.66
C ILE A 95 -25.38 32.86 3.95
N HIS A 96 -26.60 32.44 3.62
CA HIS A 96 -27.81 33.19 3.95
C HIS A 96 -28.26 32.84 5.36
N TYR A 97 -28.42 33.81 6.24
CA TYR A 97 -28.67 33.61 7.67
C TYR A 97 -29.94 34.30 8.17
N THR A 98 -30.82 33.53 8.82
CA THR A 98 -32.10 34.00 9.37
C THR A 98 -32.24 33.75 10.88
N GLY A 99 -31.12 33.54 11.59
CA GLY A 99 -31.09 33.10 12.98
C GLY A 99 -31.09 34.22 14.04
N ASN A 100 -30.16 34.16 14.98
CA ASN A 100 -30.02 35.12 16.07
C ASN A 100 -28.98 36.21 15.71
N PHE A 101 -29.39 37.48 15.80
CA PHE A 101 -28.60 38.64 15.40
C PHE A 101 -28.08 39.49 16.58
N SER A 102 -28.25 39.03 17.82
CA SER A 102 -27.89 39.79 19.03
C SER A 102 -26.38 40.10 19.10
N ASP A 103 -25.53 39.18 18.65
CA ASP A 103 -24.07 39.37 18.51
C ASP A 103 -23.53 38.64 17.27
N LEU A 104 -23.93 39.10 16.08
CA LEU A 104 -23.49 38.48 14.83
C LEU A 104 -21.96 38.48 14.67
N LYS A 105 -21.26 39.52 15.14
CA LYS A 105 -19.80 39.59 15.09
C LYS A 105 -19.15 38.52 15.97
N GLY A 106 -19.64 38.32 17.20
CA GLY A 106 -19.18 37.26 18.10
C GLY A 106 -19.43 35.87 17.51
N ILE A 107 -20.62 35.65 16.93
CA ILE A 107 -20.97 34.40 16.24
C ILE A 107 -19.98 34.08 15.11
N LEU A 108 -19.65 35.07 14.27
CA LEU A 108 -18.72 34.86 13.16
C LEU A 108 -17.29 34.61 13.63
N ASN A 109 -16.86 35.21 14.75
CA ASN A 109 -15.58 34.84 15.37
C ASN A 109 -15.59 33.39 15.87
N GLU A 110 -16.68 32.96 16.52
CA GLU A 110 -16.84 31.59 17.00
C GLU A 110 -16.84 30.56 15.86
N VAL A 111 -17.37 30.94 14.68
CA VAL A 111 -17.31 30.10 13.46
C VAL A 111 -15.86 29.95 13.00
N LEU A 112 -15.09 31.03 12.96
CA LEU A 112 -13.68 30.98 12.56
C LEU A 112 -12.83 30.20 13.59
N ASP A 113 -13.05 30.39 14.88
CA ASP A 113 -12.39 29.60 15.95
C ASP A 113 -12.72 28.11 15.80
N TYR A 114 -13.98 27.77 15.54
CA TYR A 114 -14.39 26.39 15.29
C TYR A 114 -13.67 25.76 14.10
N ILE A 115 -13.47 26.51 13.00
CA ILE A 115 -12.74 26.01 11.83
C ILE A 115 -11.28 25.74 12.20
N ASP A 116 -10.62 26.72 12.85
CA ASP A 116 -9.23 26.63 13.28
C ASP A 116 -8.98 25.45 14.23
N GLU A 117 -9.92 25.18 15.15
CA GLU A 117 -9.84 24.07 16.11
C GLU A 117 -10.20 22.70 15.51
N SER A 118 -10.90 22.68 14.37
CA SER A 118 -11.43 21.44 13.80
C SER A 118 -10.42 20.63 13.00
N ASP A 119 -9.36 21.27 12.50
CA ASP A 119 -8.36 20.65 11.64
C ASP A 119 -7.06 21.48 11.68
N ASP A 120 -6.05 20.98 12.40
CA ASP A 120 -4.75 21.65 12.57
C ASP A 120 -4.05 21.92 11.21
N TYR A 121 -4.24 21.04 10.21
CA TYR A 121 -3.61 21.21 8.89
C TYR A 121 -4.28 22.33 8.10
N LEU A 122 -5.62 22.36 8.08
CA LEU A 122 -6.40 23.41 7.45
C LEU A 122 -6.11 24.77 8.10
N ALA A 123 -6.12 24.82 9.43
CA ALA A 123 -5.80 26.04 10.19
C ALA A 123 -4.43 26.61 9.79
N ASN A 124 -3.43 25.75 9.58
CA ASN A 124 -2.09 26.14 9.14
C ASN A 124 -1.92 26.25 7.61
N SER A 125 -3.00 26.05 6.85
CA SER A 125 -3.04 26.20 5.39
C SER A 125 -3.89 27.39 4.92
N ILE A 126 -4.56 28.11 5.82
CA ILE A 126 -5.32 29.34 5.51
C ILE A 126 -4.40 30.54 5.66
N VAL A 127 -4.33 31.38 4.61
CA VAL A 127 -3.59 32.66 4.56
C VAL A 127 -4.37 33.79 5.20
N SER A 128 -5.57 34.00 4.71
CA SER A 128 -6.45 35.02 5.23
C SER A 128 -7.89 34.58 5.07
N SER A 129 -8.74 35.08 5.97
CA SER A 129 -10.18 34.92 5.91
C SER A 129 -10.83 36.26 6.20
N GLU A 130 -11.64 36.75 5.27
CA GLU A 130 -12.48 37.91 5.42
C GLU A 130 -13.95 37.48 5.36
N VAL A 131 -14.71 37.84 6.37
CA VAL A 131 -16.14 37.57 6.47
C VAL A 131 -16.86 38.90 6.50
N ARG A 132 -17.67 39.20 5.48
CA ARG A 132 -18.55 40.36 5.42
C ARG A 132 -19.97 39.91 5.64
N TYR A 133 -20.78 40.72 6.30
CA TYR A 133 -22.19 40.44 6.45
C TYR A 133 -23.01 41.69 6.11
N HIS A 134 -24.15 41.49 5.45
CA HIS A 134 -25.04 42.58 5.06
C HIS A 134 -26.50 42.10 4.90
N GLY A 135 -27.48 42.91 5.30
CA GLY A 135 -28.91 42.57 5.11
C GLY A 135 -29.88 43.33 6.02
N TYR A 136 -31.18 43.06 5.87
CA TYR A 136 -32.28 43.74 6.57
C TYR A 136 -33.14 42.74 7.35
N ASN A 137 -33.84 43.17 8.40
CA ASN A 137 -34.97 42.43 9.00
C ASN A 137 -34.71 40.96 9.40
N GLN A 138 -33.57 40.65 10.02
CA GLN A 138 -33.23 39.26 10.42
C GLN A 138 -33.02 38.32 9.22
N ASP A 139 -32.63 38.90 8.09
CA ASP A 139 -32.28 38.24 6.83
C ASP A 139 -30.95 38.86 6.36
N VAL A 140 -29.86 38.11 6.51
CA VAL A 140 -28.48 38.59 6.28
C VAL A 140 -27.70 37.59 5.45
N ASP A 141 -27.02 38.09 4.42
CA ASP A 141 -26.01 37.34 3.70
C ASP A 141 -24.65 37.54 4.36
N ILE A 142 -23.94 36.43 4.56
CA ILE A 142 -22.60 36.35 5.15
C ILE A 142 -21.65 35.86 4.06
N ASP A 143 -20.85 36.76 3.52
CA ASP A 143 -19.87 36.48 2.46
C ASP A 143 -18.52 36.16 3.06
N PHE A 144 -17.99 34.99 2.72
CA PHE A 144 -16.63 34.57 3.06
C PHE A 144 -15.73 34.78 1.84
N THR A 145 -14.56 35.36 2.07
CA THR A 145 -13.43 35.39 1.13
C THR A 145 -12.24 34.78 1.84
N VAL A 146 -11.69 33.70 1.29
CA VAL A 146 -10.64 32.91 1.92
C VAL A 146 -9.48 32.74 0.95
N GLU A 147 -8.28 32.96 1.46
CA GLU A 147 -7.03 32.71 0.76
C GLU A 147 -6.36 31.51 1.43
N TYR A 148 -5.93 30.53 0.63
CA TYR A 148 -5.27 29.30 1.12
C TYR A 148 -3.82 29.26 0.64
N LEU A 149 -2.98 28.40 1.22
CA LEU A 149 -1.68 28.07 0.65
C LEU A 149 -1.83 27.28 -0.65
N LEU A 150 -2.84 26.38 -0.70
CA LEU A 150 -3.07 25.45 -1.79
C LEU A 150 -4.48 25.56 -2.35
N THR A 151 -4.58 25.38 -3.67
CA THR A 151 -5.86 25.13 -4.35
C THR A 151 -6.38 23.72 -4.04
N TYR A 152 -7.66 23.46 -4.29
CA TYR A 152 -8.26 22.13 -4.15
C TYR A 152 -7.53 21.05 -4.96
N ASP A 153 -7.16 21.34 -6.22
CA ASP A 153 -6.46 20.39 -7.09
C ASP A 153 -5.05 20.07 -6.57
N GLN A 154 -4.33 21.08 -6.07
CA GLN A 154 -3.01 20.87 -5.45
C GLN A 154 -3.12 20.04 -4.16
N GLU A 155 -4.12 20.32 -3.32
CA GLU A 155 -4.36 19.52 -2.10
C GLU A 155 -4.68 18.06 -2.45
N ASN A 156 -5.52 17.81 -3.45
CA ASN A 156 -5.81 16.46 -3.90
C ASN A 156 -4.58 15.75 -4.49
N TRP A 157 -3.74 16.48 -5.22
CA TRP A 157 -2.47 15.94 -5.70
C TRP A 157 -1.56 15.56 -4.52
N VAL A 158 -1.45 16.42 -3.50
CA VAL A 158 -0.68 16.12 -2.28
C VAL A 158 -1.22 14.87 -1.58
N ASN A 159 -2.53 14.74 -1.41
CA ASN A 159 -3.17 13.56 -0.81
C ASN A 159 -2.80 12.27 -1.56
N GLN A 160 -2.92 12.28 -2.89
CA GLN A 160 -2.56 11.12 -3.73
C GLN A 160 -1.07 10.80 -3.65
N LYS A 161 -0.23 11.82 -3.65
CA LYS A 161 1.23 11.67 -3.58
C LYS A 161 1.66 11.10 -2.23
N VAL A 162 1.13 11.62 -1.12
CA VAL A 162 1.34 11.09 0.24
C VAL A 162 0.93 9.63 0.32
N ASN A 163 -0.27 9.28 -0.14
CA ASN A 163 -0.72 7.89 -0.14
C ASN A 163 0.22 6.95 -0.91
N SER A 164 0.67 7.37 -2.10
CA SER A 164 1.63 6.60 -2.88
C SER A 164 2.98 6.44 -2.19
N ILE A 165 3.47 7.48 -1.51
CA ILE A 165 4.72 7.42 -0.75
C ILE A 165 4.59 6.46 0.43
N LEU A 166 3.53 6.60 1.23
CA LEU A 166 3.29 5.77 2.41
C LEU A 166 3.19 4.29 2.04
N GLN A 167 2.52 3.96 0.92
CA GLN A 167 2.46 2.57 0.42
C GLN A 167 3.84 1.98 0.08
N ASN A 168 4.83 2.81 -0.25
CA ASN A 168 6.18 2.37 -0.58
C ASN A 168 7.10 2.28 0.64
N ILE A 169 6.94 3.18 1.62
CA ILE A 169 7.86 3.28 2.77
C ILE A 169 7.33 2.58 4.03
N ILE A 170 6.02 2.33 4.13
CA ILE A 170 5.39 1.68 5.28
C ILE A 170 4.98 0.25 4.94
N ARG A 171 5.27 -0.67 5.87
CA ARG A 171 4.74 -2.03 5.87
C ARG A 171 3.72 -2.19 6.99
N ASP A 172 2.70 -3.01 6.78
CA ASP A 172 1.67 -3.30 7.80
C ASP A 172 2.27 -3.81 9.12
N SER A 173 3.38 -4.54 9.03
CA SER A 173 4.07 -5.10 10.19
C SER A 173 4.89 -4.08 10.99
N MET A 174 5.12 -2.87 10.46
CA MET A 174 5.91 -1.85 11.17
C MET A 174 5.18 -1.34 12.41
N THR A 175 5.95 -1.12 13.47
CA THR A 175 5.51 -0.38 14.66
C THR A 175 5.29 1.11 14.35
N GLN A 176 4.59 1.85 15.23
CA GLN A 176 4.46 3.31 15.08
C GLN A 176 5.83 3.99 14.99
N ASP A 177 6.79 3.57 15.82
CA ASP A 177 8.15 4.09 15.83
C ASP A 177 8.89 3.87 14.49
N GLN A 178 8.72 2.71 13.87
CA GLN A 178 9.31 2.42 12.56
C GLN A 178 8.64 3.20 11.42
N LYS A 179 7.32 3.39 11.50
CA LYS A 179 6.55 4.18 10.53
C LYS A 179 6.93 5.65 10.57
N GLU A 180 6.97 6.24 11.76
CA GLU A 180 7.41 7.63 11.94
C GLU A 180 8.83 7.82 11.41
N LYS A 181 9.77 6.93 11.77
CA LYS A 181 11.15 7.04 11.29
C LYS A 181 11.21 6.98 9.76
N ALA A 182 10.47 6.08 9.12
CA ALA A 182 10.41 5.99 7.66
C ALA A 182 9.85 7.28 7.02
N ILE A 183 8.81 7.88 7.62
CA ILE A 183 8.22 9.14 7.15
C ILE A 183 9.22 10.29 7.31
N HIS A 184 9.82 10.42 8.49
CA HIS A 184 10.83 11.43 8.78
C HIS A 184 12.01 11.33 7.79
N ASP A 185 12.59 10.13 7.66
CA ASP A 185 13.72 9.90 6.76
C ASP A 185 13.36 10.22 5.30
N TYR A 186 12.13 9.90 4.88
CA TYR A 186 11.65 10.27 3.55
C TYR A 186 11.60 11.79 3.37
N ILE A 187 10.99 12.52 4.32
CA ILE A 187 10.85 13.98 4.22
C ILE A 187 12.25 14.63 4.17
N VAL A 188 13.12 14.32 5.12
CA VAL A 188 14.46 14.91 5.22
C VAL A 188 15.32 14.55 4.01
N ALA A 189 15.22 13.33 3.47
CA ALA A 189 16.03 12.95 2.31
C ALA A 189 15.53 13.52 0.97
N ASN A 190 14.29 14.03 0.90
CA ASN A 190 13.64 14.45 -0.35
C ASN A 190 13.17 15.91 -0.34
N THR A 191 13.54 16.70 0.66
CA THR A 191 13.18 18.11 0.76
C THR A 191 14.41 18.90 1.20
N ALA A 192 14.60 20.07 0.60
CA ALA A 192 15.68 21.01 0.88
C ALA A 192 15.12 22.33 1.42
N TYR A 193 15.83 22.98 2.34
CA TYR A 193 15.34 24.22 2.93
C TYR A 193 15.30 25.37 1.90
N ASP A 194 14.15 26.04 1.78
CA ASP A 194 14.00 27.19 0.90
C ASP A 194 14.58 28.46 1.54
N GLU A 195 15.84 28.77 1.27
CA GLU A 195 16.49 30.01 1.73
C GLU A 195 15.87 31.30 1.16
N THR A 196 15.03 31.21 0.12
CA THR A 196 14.32 32.38 -0.42
C THR A 196 13.06 32.74 0.36
N LEU A 197 12.60 31.84 1.23
CA LEU A 197 11.46 32.00 2.13
C LEU A 197 10.11 32.20 1.42
N VAL A 198 9.91 31.63 0.23
CA VAL A 198 8.68 31.80 -0.57
C VAL A 198 7.82 30.53 -0.66
N LYS A 199 8.37 29.37 -0.33
CA LYS A 199 7.70 28.06 -0.44
C LYS A 199 7.26 27.54 0.92
N HIS A 200 5.97 27.48 1.18
CA HIS A 200 5.41 27.28 2.53
C HIS A 200 4.52 26.04 2.67
N SER A 201 4.33 25.27 1.60
CA SER A 201 3.31 24.22 1.58
C SER A 201 3.89 22.81 1.46
N ALA A 202 3.07 21.81 1.83
CA ALA A 202 3.38 20.41 1.56
C ALA A 202 3.45 20.09 0.04
N TYR A 203 2.78 20.89 -0.80
CA TYR A 203 2.92 20.79 -2.25
C TYR A 203 4.32 21.19 -2.69
N ASP A 204 4.84 22.31 -2.20
CA ASP A 204 6.20 22.76 -2.53
C ASP A 204 7.24 21.73 -2.10
N ALA A 205 7.09 21.18 -0.90
CA ALA A 205 7.94 20.10 -0.38
C ALA A 205 7.98 18.87 -1.30
N LEU A 206 6.81 18.42 -1.79
CA LEU A 206 6.69 17.19 -2.58
C LEU A 206 6.90 17.37 -4.09
N HIS A 207 6.50 18.53 -4.64
CA HIS A 207 6.54 18.82 -6.07
C HIS A 207 7.88 19.43 -6.47
N ASP A 208 8.33 20.44 -5.71
CA ASP A 208 9.58 21.14 -6.01
C ASP A 208 10.77 20.59 -5.22
N GLY A 209 10.53 19.78 -4.19
CA GLY A 209 11.58 19.26 -3.32
C GLY A 209 12.17 20.32 -2.40
N THR A 210 11.48 21.44 -2.16
CA THR A 210 12.00 22.52 -1.31
C THR A 210 10.89 23.35 -0.67
N THR A 211 11.06 23.71 0.61
CA THR A 211 10.11 24.53 1.37
C THR A 211 10.76 25.10 2.62
N VAL A 212 10.11 26.03 3.31
CA VAL A 212 10.49 26.44 4.67
C VAL A 212 9.80 25.56 5.72
N CYS A 213 10.11 25.80 7.00
CA CYS A 213 9.62 25.01 8.13
C CYS A 213 8.10 24.75 8.16
N GLN A 214 7.28 25.69 7.68
CA GLN A 214 5.85 25.46 7.56
C GLN A 214 5.48 24.31 6.61
N GLY A 215 6.13 24.20 5.46
CA GLY A 215 5.86 23.11 4.52
C GLY A 215 6.34 21.76 5.05
N TYR A 216 7.48 21.71 5.75
CA TYR A 216 7.94 20.52 6.47
C TYR A 216 6.90 20.08 7.50
N ALA A 217 6.44 21.02 8.35
CA ALA A 217 5.49 20.72 9.43
C ALA A 217 4.13 20.24 8.89
N LEU A 218 3.64 20.85 7.80
CA LEU A 218 2.42 20.44 7.11
C LEU A 218 2.56 19.04 6.49
N LEU A 219 3.69 18.77 5.81
CA LEU A 219 3.93 17.48 5.17
C LEU A 219 4.06 16.36 6.22
N ALA A 220 4.86 16.57 7.27
CA ALA A 220 5.03 15.62 8.35
C ALA A 220 3.70 15.35 9.08
N TYR A 221 2.94 16.39 9.43
CA TYR A 221 1.60 16.22 10.02
C TYR A 221 0.73 15.32 9.14
N LYS A 222 0.69 15.58 7.83
CA LYS A 222 -0.18 14.87 6.91
C LYS A 222 0.22 13.41 6.77
N MET A 223 1.51 13.15 6.55
CA MET A 223 2.05 11.79 6.40
C MET A 223 1.88 10.96 7.69
N LEU A 224 2.11 11.56 8.86
CA LEU A 224 1.96 10.89 10.16
C LEU A 224 0.51 10.53 10.46
N ASN A 225 -0.42 11.48 10.32
CA ASN A 225 -1.83 11.22 10.58
C ASN A 225 -2.42 10.19 9.60
N GLU A 226 -2.06 10.24 8.31
CA GLU A 226 -2.48 9.24 7.32
C GLU A 226 -1.89 7.85 7.62
N ALA A 227 -0.70 7.79 8.23
CA ALA A 227 -0.10 6.54 8.73
C ALA A 227 -0.69 6.05 10.08
N GLY A 228 -1.70 6.74 10.61
CA GLY A 228 -2.36 6.41 11.88
C GLY A 228 -1.55 6.81 13.12
N ILE A 229 -0.66 7.79 12.98
CA ILE A 229 0.15 8.35 14.07
C ILE A 229 -0.36 9.77 14.35
N PRO A 230 -1.07 10.00 15.48
CA PRO A 230 -1.58 11.32 15.78
C PRO A 230 -0.44 12.33 15.88
N ALA A 231 -0.54 13.40 15.10
CA ALA A 231 0.41 14.51 15.12
C ALA A 231 -0.31 15.85 15.27
N LYS A 232 0.41 16.86 15.77
CA LYS A 232 -0.02 18.25 15.86
C LYS A 232 1.04 19.16 15.23
N ILE A 233 0.61 20.32 14.75
CA ILE A 233 1.51 21.37 14.29
C ILE A 233 1.71 22.35 15.44
N VAL A 234 2.96 22.56 15.82
CA VAL A 234 3.36 23.53 16.84
C VAL A 234 3.90 24.77 16.13
N VAL A 235 3.47 25.93 16.59
CA VAL A 235 3.96 27.22 16.10
C VAL A 235 4.59 27.94 17.28
N GLY A 236 5.79 28.46 17.07
CA GLY A 236 6.57 29.12 18.09
C GLY A 236 7.65 30.00 17.49
N MET A 237 8.73 30.15 18.25
CA MET A 237 9.89 30.94 17.89
C MET A 237 11.16 30.12 18.12
N VAL A 238 12.20 30.41 17.35
CA VAL A 238 13.54 29.83 17.52
C VAL A 238 14.59 30.91 17.72
N ASP A 239 15.63 30.58 18.50
CA ASP A 239 16.76 31.47 18.75
C ASP A 239 17.88 31.23 17.72
N GLY A 240 17.92 32.06 16.68
CA GLY A 240 18.97 32.10 15.67
C GLY A 240 19.88 33.32 15.86
N SER A 241 20.30 33.97 14.75
CA SER A 241 20.93 35.30 14.83
C SER A 241 19.92 36.43 15.17
N SER A 242 18.63 36.10 15.12
CA SER A 242 17.46 36.87 15.58
C SER A 242 16.34 35.90 15.97
N VAL A 243 15.37 36.36 16.76
CA VAL A 243 14.16 35.58 17.07
C VAL A 243 13.28 35.50 15.83
N GLU A 244 13.07 34.29 15.32
CA GLU A 244 12.28 34.03 14.11
C GLU A 244 11.10 33.11 14.43
N ASN A 245 9.95 33.34 13.78
CA ASN A 245 8.81 32.44 13.90
C ASN A 245 9.15 31.09 13.24
N HIS A 246 8.70 29.99 13.83
CA HIS A 246 9.01 28.64 13.39
C HIS A 246 7.83 27.70 13.56
N ALA A 247 7.80 26.63 12.77
CA ALA A 247 6.78 25.60 12.82
C ALA A 247 7.40 24.21 12.78
N TRP A 248 6.91 23.30 13.64
CA TRP A 248 7.37 21.91 13.74
C TRP A 248 6.21 21.01 14.20
N ASN A 249 6.48 19.76 14.56
CA ASN A 249 5.46 18.79 14.94
C ASN A 249 5.58 18.28 16.38
N LEU A 250 4.43 17.92 16.93
CA LEU A 250 4.32 17.04 18.09
C LEU A 250 3.74 15.71 17.61
N VAL A 251 4.35 14.59 18.00
CA VAL A 251 3.95 13.25 17.54
C VAL A 251 3.61 12.35 18.71
N ASN A 252 2.48 11.65 18.64
CA ASN A 252 2.06 10.68 19.65
C ASN A 252 2.44 9.26 19.25
N LEU A 253 3.44 8.70 19.94
CA LEU A 253 3.84 7.30 19.78
C LEU A 253 3.45 6.54 21.04
N ASN A 254 2.58 5.54 20.87
CA ASN A 254 2.16 4.65 21.96
C ASN A 254 1.64 5.42 23.20
N GLY A 255 0.90 6.51 23.00
CA GLY A 255 0.30 7.32 24.07
C GLY A 255 1.21 8.40 24.66
N LYS A 256 2.42 8.56 24.13
CA LYS A 256 3.41 9.56 24.60
C LYS A 256 3.71 10.56 23.51
N TRP A 257 3.77 11.83 23.88
CA TRP A 257 4.06 12.93 22.95
C TRP A 257 5.57 13.21 22.90
N TYR A 258 6.06 13.50 21.70
CA TYR A 258 7.45 13.85 21.41
C TYR A 258 7.50 15.04 20.45
N GLN A 259 8.49 15.90 20.63
CA GLN A 259 8.76 17.02 19.73
C GLN A 259 9.58 16.52 18.53
N LEU A 260 9.12 16.79 17.33
CA LEU A 260 9.74 16.39 16.07
C LEU A 260 9.90 17.62 15.17
N ASP A 261 11.13 17.92 14.76
CA ASP A 261 11.41 19.01 13.82
C ASP A 261 12.22 18.50 12.62
N CYS A 262 11.50 18.15 11.55
CA CYS A 262 12.10 17.70 10.30
C CYS A 262 12.95 18.78 9.63
N THR A 263 12.69 20.08 9.89
CA THR A 263 13.46 21.16 9.28
C THR A 263 14.85 21.26 9.89
N TRP A 264 14.96 21.13 11.21
CA TRP A 264 16.27 21.19 11.88
C TRP A 264 17.04 19.87 11.80
N ASP A 265 16.37 18.78 11.42
CA ASP A 265 17.01 17.51 11.02
C ASP A 265 17.44 17.47 9.55
N ASP A 266 17.06 18.47 8.74
CA ASP A 266 17.53 18.65 7.37
C ASP A 266 18.96 19.21 7.33
N PRO A 267 19.95 18.47 6.80
CA PRO A 267 21.35 18.87 6.88
C PRO A 267 21.71 20.03 5.93
N VAL A 268 21.74 21.28 6.41
CA VAL A 268 22.32 22.39 5.62
C VAL A 268 23.87 22.42 5.69
N PRO A 269 24.62 22.62 4.57
CA PRO A 269 24.13 22.65 3.19
C PRO A 269 23.65 21.26 2.74
N ASP A 270 22.54 21.23 2.01
CA ASP A 270 21.82 20.00 1.70
C ASP A 270 22.69 18.97 0.98
N VAL A 271 22.77 17.79 1.58
CA VAL A 271 23.46 16.63 1.01
C VAL A 271 22.42 15.58 0.67
N GLN A 272 22.24 15.32 -0.63
CA GLN A 272 21.27 14.34 -1.11
C GLN A 272 21.38 13.00 -0.36
N GLY A 273 20.26 12.53 0.20
CA GLY A 273 20.15 11.26 0.90
C GLY A 273 20.73 11.22 2.32
N ARG A 274 21.17 12.36 2.87
CA ARG A 274 21.62 12.46 4.26
C ARG A 274 20.46 12.85 5.16
N VAL A 275 20.31 12.14 6.29
CA VAL A 275 19.30 12.41 7.32
C VAL A 275 20.00 12.62 8.67
N ARG A 276 19.56 13.62 9.45
CA ARG A 276 19.97 13.80 10.86
C ARG A 276 18.82 13.44 11.81
N TYR A 277 19.11 13.39 13.10
CA TYR A 277 18.15 13.02 14.16
C TYR A 277 18.38 13.86 15.43
N ASP A 278 18.95 15.05 15.27
CA ASP A 278 19.28 15.96 16.35
C ASP A 278 18.01 16.52 17.02
N TYR A 279 16.93 16.68 16.24
CA TYR A 279 15.60 17.16 16.64
C TYR A 279 14.49 16.10 16.51
N TYR A 280 14.91 14.83 16.46
CA TYR A 280 14.01 13.68 16.41
C TYR A 280 13.52 13.29 17.81
N ASN A 281 12.21 13.37 18.01
CA ASN A 281 11.51 12.94 19.23
C ASN A 281 12.10 13.43 20.56
N LEU A 282 12.32 14.74 20.63
CA LEU A 282 12.81 15.41 21.83
C LEU A 282 11.72 15.56 22.89
N THR A 283 12.16 15.66 24.14
CA THR A 283 11.31 16.20 25.22
C THR A 283 11.20 17.72 25.10
N ASP A 284 10.14 18.32 25.64
CA ASP A 284 9.96 19.77 25.81
C ASP A 284 11.19 20.44 26.43
N ASN A 285 11.80 19.83 27.44
CA ASN A 285 12.98 20.40 28.10
C ASN A 285 14.25 20.39 27.23
N ARG A 286 14.32 19.47 26.25
CA ARG A 286 15.44 19.41 25.31
C ARG A 286 15.23 20.40 24.17
N LEU A 287 14.03 20.45 23.61
CA LEU A 287 13.69 21.39 22.54
C LEU A 287 13.71 22.84 23.02
N ALA A 288 13.27 23.11 24.27
CA ALA A 288 13.19 24.48 24.78
C ALA A 288 14.54 25.16 25.08
N LYS A 289 15.66 24.56 24.67
CA LYS A 289 16.98 25.19 24.72
C LYS A 289 17.16 26.24 23.62
N ASP A 290 16.50 26.04 22.49
CA ASP A 290 16.57 26.88 21.30
C ASP A 290 15.19 27.16 20.68
N HIS A 291 14.11 26.49 21.15
CA HIS A 291 12.72 26.75 20.75
C HIS A 291 11.89 27.35 21.90
N ALA A 292 10.92 28.20 21.56
CA ALA A 292 9.94 28.76 22.48
C ALA A 292 8.52 28.65 21.91
N TRP A 293 7.57 28.15 22.70
CA TRP A 293 6.15 28.07 22.33
C TRP A 293 5.26 28.18 23.56
N ASP A 294 3.97 28.46 23.33
CA ASP A 294 2.98 28.42 24.38
C ASP A 294 2.62 26.97 24.73
N ARG A 295 3.30 26.44 25.74
CA ARG A 295 3.11 25.07 26.23
C ARG A 295 1.69 24.77 26.71
N SER A 296 0.89 25.78 27.07
CA SER A 296 -0.49 25.57 27.54
C SER A 296 -1.44 25.08 26.44
N LYS A 297 -1.07 25.28 25.18
CA LYS A 297 -1.86 24.90 24.00
C LYS A 297 -1.62 23.47 23.54
N TYR A 298 -0.60 22.78 24.06
CA TYR A 298 -0.14 21.52 23.51
C TYR A 298 0.03 20.43 24.57
N PRO A 299 -0.11 19.14 24.19
CA PRO A 299 0.27 18.04 25.06
C PRO A 299 1.75 18.10 25.46
N VAL A 300 2.06 17.64 26.67
CA VAL A 300 3.41 17.68 27.23
C VAL A 300 4.26 16.53 26.68
N ALA A 301 5.46 16.84 26.18
CA ALA A 301 6.47 15.85 25.79
C ALA A 301 7.58 15.76 26.85
N ASN A 302 7.47 14.82 27.79
CA ASN A 302 8.43 14.69 28.90
C ASN A 302 9.13 13.32 28.96
N THR A 303 8.90 12.45 27.97
CA THR A 303 9.53 11.13 27.91
C THR A 303 10.76 11.17 27.00
N SER A 304 11.90 10.66 27.49
CA SER A 304 13.08 10.46 26.64
C SER A 304 12.81 9.37 25.61
N TYR A 305 13.17 9.64 24.36
CA TYR A 305 13.08 8.70 23.26
C TYR A 305 14.40 7.94 23.06
N ASP A 306 14.32 6.66 22.67
CA ASP A 306 15.47 5.83 22.30
C ASP A 306 15.30 5.40 20.84
N LEU A 307 16.08 5.99 19.93
CA LEU A 307 16.00 5.71 18.50
C LEU A 307 16.30 4.26 18.14
N SER A 308 17.04 3.53 19.00
CA SER A 308 17.43 2.14 18.73
C SER A 308 16.23 1.18 18.68
N ILE A 309 15.08 1.56 19.25
CA ILE A 309 13.85 0.75 19.21
C ILE A 309 13.30 0.57 17.80
N THR A 310 13.67 1.44 16.87
CA THR A 310 13.31 1.35 15.44
C THR A 310 14.11 0.27 14.71
N ASN A 311 15.20 -0.24 15.31
CA ASN A 311 16.05 -1.29 14.77
C ASN A 311 15.73 -2.65 15.38
N VAL A 312 14.81 -3.38 14.76
CA VAL A 312 14.38 -4.72 15.17
C VAL A 312 15.20 -5.76 14.39
N PRO A 313 16.05 -6.56 15.05
CA PRO A 313 16.90 -7.53 14.37
C PRO A 313 16.09 -8.71 13.83
N VAL A 314 16.58 -9.29 12.73
CA VAL A 314 16.09 -10.58 12.23
C VAL A 314 16.40 -11.68 13.25
N LYS A 315 15.46 -12.61 13.43
CA LYS A 315 15.59 -13.77 14.33
C LYS A 315 15.45 -15.11 13.62
N SER A 316 14.75 -15.15 12.47
CA SER A 316 14.71 -16.33 11.61
C SER A 316 14.18 -16.00 10.21
N VAL A 317 14.39 -16.94 9.29
CA VAL A 317 13.73 -17.04 7.99
C VAL A 317 13.00 -18.38 7.98
N VAL A 318 11.76 -18.39 7.49
CA VAL A 318 10.92 -19.61 7.46
C VAL A 318 10.23 -19.74 6.11
N LEU A 319 10.32 -20.93 5.51
CA LEU A 319 9.63 -21.31 4.28
C LEU A 319 8.26 -21.92 4.57
N ASP A 320 7.28 -21.70 3.68
CA ASP A 320 5.98 -22.38 3.77
C ASP A 320 6.07 -23.89 3.42
N LYS A 321 7.09 -24.29 2.65
CA LYS A 321 7.32 -25.67 2.21
C LYS A 321 8.80 -26.04 2.28
N HIS A 322 9.07 -27.25 2.76
CA HIS A 322 10.43 -27.79 2.87
C HIS A 322 10.73 -28.90 1.85
N GLN A 323 9.69 -29.48 1.24
CA GLN A 323 9.79 -30.45 0.16
C GLN A 323 8.71 -30.22 -0.88
N ILE A 324 9.10 -30.25 -2.15
CA ILE A 324 8.22 -30.09 -3.31
C ILE A 324 8.56 -31.19 -4.31
N THR A 325 7.53 -31.87 -4.84
CA THR A 325 7.68 -32.77 -5.99
C THR A 325 6.85 -32.23 -7.15
N LEU A 326 7.46 -32.04 -8.32
CA LEU A 326 6.82 -31.55 -9.54
C LEU A 326 7.07 -32.53 -10.69
N LYS A 327 6.11 -32.71 -11.58
CA LYS A 327 6.40 -33.25 -12.91
C LYS A 327 7.03 -32.17 -13.79
N VAL A 328 7.76 -32.59 -14.82
CA VAL A 328 8.24 -31.67 -15.87
C VAL A 328 7.05 -30.88 -16.45
N GLY A 329 7.17 -29.55 -16.47
CA GLY A 329 6.14 -28.62 -16.93
C GLY A 329 5.22 -28.09 -15.84
N GLU A 330 5.11 -28.76 -14.69
CA GLU A 330 4.27 -28.31 -13.57
C GLU A 330 4.87 -27.11 -12.84
N THR A 331 4.00 -26.35 -12.18
CA THR A 331 4.35 -25.16 -11.41
C THR A 331 3.80 -25.22 -9.99
N THR A 332 4.50 -24.61 -9.04
CA THR A 332 4.01 -24.39 -7.67
C THR A 332 4.66 -23.15 -7.07
N SER A 333 4.07 -22.59 -6.04
CA SER A 333 4.66 -21.47 -5.29
C SER A 333 5.61 -21.93 -4.18
N LEU A 334 6.58 -21.09 -3.85
CA LEU A 334 7.38 -21.18 -2.64
C LEU A 334 7.54 -19.76 -2.06
N THR A 335 7.25 -19.60 -0.79
CA THR A 335 7.30 -18.32 -0.09
C THR A 335 8.16 -18.42 1.16
N ALA A 336 8.83 -17.32 1.50
CA ALA A 336 9.65 -17.21 2.69
C ALA A 336 9.25 -15.97 3.50
N ASN A 337 9.30 -16.08 4.82
CA ASN A 337 8.99 -14.99 5.74
C ASN A 337 10.17 -14.74 6.69
N VAL A 338 10.50 -13.47 6.90
CA VAL A 338 11.45 -13.04 7.93
C VAL A 338 10.69 -12.82 9.24
N LEU A 339 11.24 -13.34 10.35
CA LEU A 339 10.66 -13.16 11.68
C LEU A 339 11.62 -12.41 12.62
N PRO A 340 11.11 -11.54 13.51
CA PRO A 340 9.69 -11.16 13.61
C PRO A 340 9.25 -10.35 12.38
N ALA A 341 7.95 -10.31 12.09
CA ALA A 341 7.43 -9.67 10.87
C ALA A 341 7.78 -8.16 10.79
N ASN A 342 8.05 -7.53 11.94
CA ASN A 342 8.47 -6.15 12.07
C ASN A 342 10.01 -5.97 12.06
N ALA A 343 10.78 -6.98 11.64
CA ALA A 343 12.23 -6.82 11.45
C ALA A 343 12.52 -5.61 10.54
N SER A 344 13.54 -4.83 10.90
CA SER A 344 13.86 -3.60 10.18
C SER A 344 14.32 -3.88 8.75
N ASP A 345 15.12 -4.93 8.57
CA ASP A 345 15.41 -5.52 7.27
C ASP A 345 14.68 -6.87 7.15
N ASN A 346 13.72 -6.94 6.25
CA ASN A 346 12.95 -8.15 5.95
C ASN A 346 13.23 -8.70 4.55
N SER A 347 14.32 -8.26 3.91
CA SER A 347 14.68 -8.71 2.58
C SER A 347 15.26 -10.13 2.60
N ILE A 348 14.96 -10.88 1.54
CA ILE A 348 15.31 -12.29 1.39
C ILE A 348 16.18 -12.46 0.16
N ILE A 349 17.32 -13.12 0.35
CA ILE A 349 18.22 -13.53 -0.71
C ILE A 349 17.98 -15.00 -1.01
N TRP A 350 17.54 -15.31 -2.23
CA TRP A 350 17.39 -16.68 -2.70
C TRP A 350 18.72 -17.20 -3.26
N LYS A 351 19.20 -18.34 -2.74
CA LYS A 351 20.43 -19.01 -3.20
C LYS A 351 20.13 -20.44 -3.63
N PHE A 352 20.35 -20.75 -4.91
CA PHE A 352 20.19 -22.08 -5.47
C PHE A 352 21.06 -22.24 -6.71
N ASP A 353 21.38 -23.50 -7.05
CA ASP A 353 21.93 -23.86 -8.35
C ASP A 353 20.90 -24.73 -9.07
N ALA A 354 20.21 -24.15 -10.05
CA ALA A 354 19.17 -24.86 -10.78
C ALA A 354 19.73 -25.80 -11.84
N GLN A 355 20.93 -25.57 -12.39
CA GLN A 355 21.48 -26.32 -13.54
C GLN A 355 20.47 -26.56 -14.70
N GLY A 356 19.50 -25.66 -14.90
CA GLY A 356 18.42 -25.81 -15.87
C GLY A 356 17.35 -26.87 -15.53
N LEU A 357 17.33 -27.38 -14.29
CA LEU A 357 16.33 -28.33 -13.78
C LEU A 357 15.01 -27.65 -13.45
N ILE A 358 15.06 -26.41 -12.97
CA ILE A 358 13.90 -25.57 -12.65
C ILE A 358 14.08 -24.15 -13.16
N SER A 359 12.98 -23.40 -13.28
CA SER A 359 12.99 -21.93 -13.25
C SER A 359 12.31 -21.45 -11.97
N PHE A 360 12.87 -20.44 -11.31
CA PHE A 360 12.31 -19.83 -10.11
C PHE A 360 12.47 -18.30 -10.19
N ASP A 361 11.37 -17.57 -10.05
CA ASP A 361 11.32 -16.10 -10.14
C ASP A 361 11.26 -15.40 -8.76
N GLY A 362 11.41 -16.16 -7.67
CA GLY A 362 11.24 -15.68 -6.29
C GLY A 362 9.86 -15.98 -5.69
N ILE A 363 8.89 -16.38 -6.51
CA ILE A 363 7.51 -16.71 -6.08
C ILE A 363 7.08 -18.08 -6.61
N SER A 364 7.32 -18.34 -7.89
CA SER A 364 6.84 -19.51 -8.64
C SER A 364 7.98 -20.36 -9.16
N ILE A 365 7.92 -21.66 -8.89
CA ILE A 365 8.84 -22.68 -9.36
C ILE A 365 8.18 -23.45 -10.50
N LYS A 366 8.89 -23.64 -11.61
CA LYS A 366 8.50 -24.54 -12.70
C LYS A 366 9.51 -25.66 -12.87
N GLY A 367 9.04 -26.90 -12.95
CA GLY A 367 9.88 -28.05 -13.29
C GLY A 367 10.24 -28.06 -14.78
N LEU A 368 11.53 -28.14 -15.11
CA LEU A 368 12.01 -28.15 -16.50
C LEU A 368 12.62 -29.49 -16.90
N LYS A 369 13.40 -30.11 -16.01
CA LYS A 369 14.05 -31.42 -16.24
C LYS A 369 14.07 -32.23 -14.95
N PRO A 370 14.02 -33.56 -15.02
CA PRO A 370 14.10 -34.41 -13.84
C PRO A 370 15.41 -34.18 -13.09
N GLY A 371 15.31 -34.03 -11.77
CA GLY A 371 16.45 -33.72 -10.93
C GLY A 371 16.05 -33.23 -9.55
N LYS A 372 17.03 -32.94 -8.71
CA LYS A 372 16.83 -32.42 -7.36
C LYS A 372 17.59 -31.10 -7.20
N VAL A 373 16.91 -30.08 -6.72
CA VAL A 373 17.45 -28.75 -6.45
C VAL A 373 17.16 -28.36 -5.00
N TYR A 374 18.12 -27.68 -4.37
CA TYR A 374 17.98 -27.11 -3.03
C TYR A 374 17.83 -25.60 -3.17
N ILE A 375 16.68 -25.07 -2.79
CA ILE A 375 16.40 -23.64 -2.79
C ILE A 375 16.55 -23.13 -1.36
N ASN A 376 17.48 -22.19 -1.15
CA ASN A 376 17.71 -21.58 0.16
C ASN A 376 17.14 -20.16 0.18
N ALA A 377 16.27 -19.86 1.14
CA ALA A 377 15.93 -18.49 1.52
C ALA A 377 16.88 -18.05 2.63
N VAL A 378 17.55 -16.91 2.44
CA VAL A 378 18.56 -16.38 3.37
C VAL A 378 18.19 -14.95 3.75
N SER A 379 18.36 -14.57 5.02
CA SER A 379 18.27 -13.16 5.42
C SER A 379 19.37 -12.33 4.73
N ASN A 380 19.14 -11.03 4.56
CA ASN A 380 20.10 -10.15 3.87
C ASN A 380 21.48 -10.11 4.53
N ASP A 381 21.52 -10.12 5.87
CA ASP A 381 22.75 -10.22 6.66
C ASP A 381 23.44 -11.60 6.57
N GLY A 382 22.80 -12.60 5.95
CA GLY A 382 23.29 -13.95 5.82
C GLY A 382 23.18 -14.81 7.10
N ALA A 383 22.68 -14.28 8.21
CA ALA A 383 22.69 -14.94 9.51
C ALA A 383 21.67 -16.08 9.62
N PHE A 384 20.55 -15.99 8.92
CA PHE A 384 19.45 -16.95 8.98
C PHE A 384 19.17 -17.55 7.61
N LYS A 385 18.85 -18.85 7.59
CA LYS A 385 18.56 -19.59 6.36
C LYS A 385 17.53 -20.68 6.62
N ASP A 386 16.67 -20.88 5.63
CA ASP A 386 15.82 -22.05 5.52
C ASP A 386 15.91 -22.67 4.11
N THR A 387 15.67 -23.97 3.98
CA THR A 387 15.93 -24.73 2.75
C THR A 387 14.73 -25.58 2.32
N CYS A 388 14.30 -25.41 1.06
CA CYS A 388 13.34 -26.29 0.39
C CYS A 388 14.05 -27.24 -0.58
N ILE A 389 13.68 -28.52 -0.54
CA ILE A 389 14.13 -29.53 -1.51
C ILE A 389 13.07 -29.67 -2.61
N VAL A 390 13.42 -29.31 -3.83
CA VAL A 390 12.57 -29.47 -5.01
C VAL A 390 13.04 -30.68 -5.81
N THR A 391 12.15 -31.63 -6.01
CA THR A 391 12.38 -32.80 -6.86
C THR A 391 11.49 -32.71 -8.09
N VAL A 392 12.11 -32.60 -9.26
CA VAL A 392 11.40 -32.69 -10.54
C VAL A 392 11.48 -34.15 -11.01
N VAL A 393 10.35 -34.73 -11.39
CA VAL A 393 10.26 -36.07 -11.95
C VAL A 393 9.77 -35.99 -13.40
N ASN A 394 10.11 -37.00 -14.22
CA ASN A 394 9.50 -37.11 -15.54
C ASN A 394 8.01 -37.39 -15.43
N ASP A 395 7.27 -36.94 -16.44
CA ASP A 395 5.92 -37.44 -16.64
C ASP A 395 5.97 -38.88 -17.16
N THR A 396 5.21 -39.76 -16.53
CA THR A 396 5.16 -41.18 -16.89
C THR A 396 3.84 -41.49 -17.58
N GLU A 397 3.90 -42.27 -18.66
CA GLU A 397 2.69 -42.78 -19.34
C GLU A 397 1.82 -43.65 -18.41
N VAL A 398 2.42 -44.19 -17.35
CA VAL A 398 1.73 -45.02 -16.36
C VAL A 398 1.38 -44.19 -15.14
N ASP A 399 0.10 -44.22 -14.77
CA ASP A 399 -0.37 -43.70 -13.49
C ASP A 399 -0.10 -44.71 -12.37
N PHE A 400 0.81 -44.36 -11.47
CA PHE A 400 1.18 -45.19 -10.34
C PHE A 400 0.01 -45.42 -9.36
N ASN A 401 -0.88 -44.44 -9.20
CA ASN A 401 -2.03 -44.54 -8.31
C ASN A 401 -3.10 -45.49 -8.87
N ASN A 402 -3.17 -45.64 -10.19
CA ASN A 402 -4.07 -46.55 -10.88
C ASN A 402 -3.35 -47.79 -11.45
N SER A 403 -2.47 -48.40 -10.67
CA SER A 403 -1.70 -49.59 -11.06
C SER A 403 -1.82 -50.71 -10.03
N ARG A 404 -1.50 -51.94 -10.45
CA ARG A 404 -1.35 -53.10 -9.57
C ARG A 404 0.06 -53.09 -8.97
N GLN A 405 0.14 -52.81 -7.68
CA GLN A 405 1.41 -52.82 -6.95
C GLN A 405 1.82 -54.26 -6.58
N TRP A 406 3.01 -54.66 -7.03
CA TRP A 406 3.69 -55.84 -6.52
C TRP A 406 4.47 -55.49 -5.26
N GLN A 407 4.70 -56.51 -4.42
CA GLN A 407 5.42 -56.35 -3.16
C GLN A 407 6.80 -55.73 -3.39
N GLU A 408 7.11 -54.67 -2.65
CA GLU A 408 8.42 -54.02 -2.67
C GLU A 408 9.54 -55.00 -2.32
N LYS A 409 10.69 -54.85 -2.99
CA LYS A 409 11.89 -55.67 -2.76
C LYS A 409 13.06 -54.79 -2.32
N THR A 410 13.68 -55.08 -1.20
CA THR A 410 14.84 -54.34 -0.69
C THR A 410 16.09 -55.22 -0.65
N GLY A 411 17.26 -54.62 -0.47
CA GLY A 411 18.51 -55.36 -0.34
C GLY A 411 19.00 -55.99 -1.65
N ILE A 412 18.61 -55.41 -2.79
CA ILE A 412 18.82 -56.01 -4.11
C ILE A 412 20.23 -55.73 -4.63
N ASP A 413 20.90 -56.75 -5.19
CA ASP A 413 22.21 -56.61 -5.84
C ASP A 413 22.15 -55.63 -7.03
N THR A 414 23.24 -54.90 -7.24
CA THR A 414 23.38 -53.89 -8.30
C THR A 414 23.23 -54.47 -9.72
N ASN A 415 23.47 -55.77 -9.92
CA ASN A 415 23.37 -56.47 -11.20
C ASN A 415 22.12 -57.36 -11.33
N LYS A 416 21.11 -57.17 -10.47
CA LYS A 416 19.92 -58.03 -10.42
C LYS A 416 19.17 -58.08 -11.75
N SER A 417 19.01 -59.29 -12.29
CA SER A 417 18.05 -59.58 -13.36
C SER A 417 16.70 -60.03 -12.80
N TRP A 418 15.63 -59.56 -13.41
CA TRP A 418 14.25 -59.93 -13.10
C TRP A 418 13.71 -60.94 -14.11
N LYS A 419 13.11 -62.02 -13.63
CA LYS A 419 12.48 -63.05 -14.46
C LYS A 419 10.97 -62.99 -14.26
N LEU A 420 10.23 -62.64 -15.32
CA LEU A 420 8.78 -62.54 -15.33
C LEU A 420 8.19 -63.75 -16.06
N LYS A 421 7.32 -64.51 -15.39
CA LYS A 421 6.59 -65.64 -15.98
C LYS A 421 5.15 -65.21 -16.23
N PHE A 422 4.68 -65.37 -17.46
CA PHE A 422 3.30 -65.10 -17.82
C PHE A 422 2.44 -66.36 -17.67
N THR A 423 1.17 -66.17 -17.31
CA THR A 423 0.19 -67.26 -17.14
C THR A 423 -0.45 -67.70 -18.45
N LYS A 424 -0.28 -66.91 -19.51
CA LYS A 424 -0.69 -67.19 -20.88
C LYS A 424 0.46 -66.84 -21.82
N THR A 425 0.51 -67.46 -22.98
CA THR A 425 1.47 -67.12 -24.03
C THR A 425 1.25 -65.69 -24.50
N VAL A 426 2.33 -64.91 -24.44
CA VAL A 426 2.37 -63.47 -24.72
C VAL A 426 2.77 -63.25 -26.18
N ALA A 427 2.06 -62.33 -26.84
CA ALA A 427 2.42 -61.85 -28.16
C ALA A 427 3.83 -61.25 -28.11
N SER A 428 4.78 -61.95 -28.73
CA SER A 428 6.21 -61.61 -28.65
C SER A 428 6.51 -60.18 -29.10
N SER A 429 5.73 -59.64 -30.04
CA SER A 429 5.81 -58.25 -30.50
C SER A 429 5.52 -57.21 -29.41
N THR A 430 4.77 -57.58 -28.36
CA THR A 430 4.41 -56.70 -27.24
C THR A 430 5.32 -56.86 -26.01
N ALA A 431 6.08 -57.95 -25.95
CA ALA A 431 7.01 -58.27 -24.86
C ALA A 431 8.38 -57.58 -25.07
N ASN A 432 8.37 -56.25 -25.09
CA ASN A 432 9.52 -55.43 -25.48
C ASN A 432 9.76 -54.28 -24.49
N LYS A 433 10.84 -53.51 -24.70
CA LYS A 433 11.28 -52.41 -23.82
C LYS A 433 10.37 -51.18 -23.76
N ASN A 434 9.38 -51.08 -24.66
CA ASN A 434 8.38 -50.02 -24.60
C ASN A 434 7.29 -50.36 -23.59
N ASN A 435 6.97 -51.65 -23.43
CA ASN A 435 5.88 -52.10 -22.56
C ASN A 435 6.38 -52.70 -21.24
N ILE A 436 7.65 -53.09 -21.16
CA ILE A 436 8.28 -53.61 -19.96
C ILE A 436 9.60 -52.88 -19.79
N TYR A 437 9.75 -52.10 -18.73
CA TYR A 437 10.93 -51.27 -18.53
C TYR A 437 11.20 -51.01 -17.05
N VAL A 438 12.37 -50.44 -16.75
CA VAL A 438 12.72 -50.00 -15.41
C VAL A 438 12.81 -48.48 -15.38
N LEU A 439 12.24 -47.86 -14.35
CA LEU A 439 12.37 -46.44 -14.06
C LEU A 439 13.27 -46.22 -12.84
N ASP A 440 13.99 -45.11 -12.79
CA ASP A 440 14.70 -44.64 -11.58
C ASP A 440 13.78 -43.83 -10.64
N GLU A 441 14.34 -43.31 -9.55
CA GLU A 441 13.64 -42.49 -8.55
C GLU A 441 13.11 -41.14 -9.07
N LEU A 442 13.57 -40.69 -10.24
CA LEU A 442 13.11 -39.49 -10.93
C LEU A 442 12.22 -39.82 -12.15
N TYR A 443 11.85 -41.09 -12.29
CA TYR A 443 11.07 -41.66 -13.38
C TYR A 443 11.75 -41.57 -14.76
N ASN A 444 13.08 -41.53 -14.81
CA ASN A 444 13.80 -41.75 -16.06
C ASN A 444 13.84 -43.24 -16.39
N LYS A 445 13.67 -43.58 -17.68
CA LYS A 445 13.89 -44.95 -18.14
C LYS A 445 15.36 -45.32 -17.99
N VAL A 446 15.60 -46.43 -17.30
CA VAL A 446 16.91 -47.07 -17.17
C VAL A 446 17.08 -48.04 -18.31
N ASP A 447 18.26 -48.04 -18.93
CA ASP A 447 18.54 -48.95 -20.04
C ASP A 447 18.62 -50.40 -19.53
N VAL A 448 17.86 -51.28 -20.18
CA VAL A 448 17.71 -52.69 -19.81
C VAL A 448 17.69 -53.54 -21.08
N ASP A 449 18.36 -54.67 -21.00
CA ASP A 449 18.26 -55.73 -21.98
C ASP A 449 17.04 -56.60 -21.66
N ILE A 450 16.26 -56.91 -22.68
CA ILE A 450 15.08 -57.76 -22.57
C ILE A 450 15.23 -58.96 -23.49
N SER A 451 15.10 -60.16 -22.93
CA SER A 451 15.08 -61.42 -23.69
C SER A 451 13.82 -62.20 -23.35
N PHE A 452 13.04 -62.57 -24.37
CA PHE A 452 11.82 -63.37 -24.22
C PHE A 452 12.04 -64.81 -24.71
N ASP A 453 11.87 -65.78 -23.82
CA ASP A 453 11.84 -67.20 -24.13
C ASP A 453 10.38 -67.61 -24.37
N VAL A 454 10.00 -67.64 -25.66
CA VAL A 454 8.63 -67.98 -26.11
C VAL A 454 8.23 -69.38 -25.65
N THR A 455 9.16 -70.34 -25.64
CA THR A 455 8.87 -71.74 -25.25
C THR A 455 8.53 -71.89 -23.77
N LYS A 456 8.95 -70.93 -22.95
CA LYS A 456 8.75 -70.93 -21.50
C LYS A 456 7.85 -69.78 -21.03
N ASP A 457 7.22 -69.02 -21.92
CA ASP A 457 6.48 -67.78 -21.65
C ASP A 457 7.17 -66.90 -20.59
N THR A 458 8.49 -66.77 -20.68
CA THR A 458 9.28 -66.11 -19.66
C THR A 458 10.09 -64.98 -20.28
N LEU A 459 9.99 -63.80 -19.69
CA LEU A 459 10.79 -62.63 -20.05
C LEU A 459 11.82 -62.35 -18.96
N VAL A 460 13.06 -62.08 -19.37
CA VAL A 460 14.12 -61.63 -18.48
C VAL A 460 14.40 -60.16 -18.78
N VAL A 461 14.38 -59.34 -17.72
CA VAL A 461 14.82 -57.94 -17.74
C VAL A 461 16.16 -57.87 -17.01
N LYS A 462 17.21 -57.51 -17.73
CA LYS A 462 18.56 -57.38 -17.20
C LYS A 462 19.02 -55.93 -17.30
N PRO A 463 19.60 -55.33 -16.25
CA PRO A 463 20.20 -54.01 -16.36
C PRO A 463 21.35 -54.02 -17.40
N ALA A 464 21.33 -53.08 -18.35
CA ALA A 464 22.43 -52.90 -19.29
C ALA A 464 23.69 -52.39 -18.56
N GLN A 465 23.50 -51.59 -17.51
CA GLN A 465 24.53 -51.16 -16.56
C GLN A 465 24.05 -51.40 -15.13
N SER A 466 24.98 -51.70 -14.22
CA SER A 466 24.66 -51.94 -12.81
C SER A 466 23.84 -50.79 -12.23
N TYR A 467 22.77 -51.13 -11.52
CA TYR A 467 22.00 -50.17 -10.75
C TYR A 467 22.87 -49.49 -9.70
N LYS A 468 22.56 -48.23 -9.38
CA LYS A 468 23.29 -47.47 -8.37
C LYS A 468 22.90 -47.94 -6.97
N SER A 469 23.91 -48.17 -6.12
CA SER A 469 23.71 -48.57 -4.72
C SER A 469 22.91 -47.53 -3.93
N GLY A 470 22.05 -47.99 -3.01
CA GLY A 470 21.19 -47.15 -2.19
C GLY A 470 20.05 -46.44 -2.93
N LYS A 471 19.85 -46.71 -4.23
CA LYS A 471 18.80 -46.08 -5.04
C LYS A 471 17.55 -46.94 -5.18
N VAL A 472 16.44 -46.27 -5.43
CA VAL A 472 15.12 -46.86 -5.70
C VAL A 472 14.89 -46.92 -7.20
N TYR A 473 14.30 -48.02 -7.64
CA TYR A 473 13.89 -48.26 -9.01
C TYR A 473 12.50 -48.89 -9.06
N TYR A 474 11.86 -48.84 -10.23
CA TYR A 474 10.53 -49.37 -10.45
C TYR A 474 10.53 -50.24 -11.71
N LEU A 475 10.23 -51.53 -11.56
CA LEU A 475 9.94 -52.39 -12.71
C LEU A 475 8.48 -52.16 -13.10
N VAL A 476 8.26 -51.79 -14.36
CA VAL A 476 6.95 -51.45 -14.91
C VAL A 476 6.60 -52.44 -16.02
N VAL A 477 5.38 -52.98 -15.98
CA VAL A 477 4.75 -53.75 -17.05
C VAL A 477 3.45 -53.03 -17.42
N THR A 478 3.34 -52.51 -18.63
CA THR A 478 2.18 -51.74 -19.07
C THR A 478 1.01 -52.64 -19.49
N THR A 479 -0.18 -52.05 -19.66
CA THR A 479 -1.36 -52.74 -20.20
C THR A 479 -1.25 -53.10 -21.70
N ASN A 480 -0.20 -52.61 -22.37
CA ASN A 480 0.04 -52.88 -23.78
C ASN A 480 0.73 -54.24 -24.02
N VAL A 481 1.17 -54.94 -22.98
CA VAL A 481 1.54 -56.35 -23.09
C VAL A 481 0.27 -57.18 -23.29
N THR A 482 0.22 -57.98 -24.35
CA THR A 482 -0.97 -58.79 -24.69
C THR A 482 -0.67 -60.27 -24.84
N SER A 483 -1.66 -61.13 -24.64
CA SER A 483 -1.58 -62.53 -25.07
C SER A 483 -1.58 -62.66 -26.61
N ASP A 484 -1.24 -63.83 -27.13
CA ASP A 484 -1.37 -64.13 -28.58
C ASP A 484 -2.82 -64.00 -29.08
N SER A 485 -3.79 -64.20 -28.19
CA SER A 485 -5.22 -63.98 -28.44
C SER A 485 -5.67 -62.51 -28.28
N GLY A 486 -4.74 -61.58 -28.04
CA GLY A 486 -5.01 -60.15 -27.94
C GLY A 486 -5.54 -59.65 -26.59
N GLN A 487 -5.58 -60.49 -25.55
CA GLN A 487 -6.02 -60.07 -24.22
C GLN A 487 -4.95 -59.22 -23.52
N LYS A 488 -5.35 -58.05 -23.01
CA LYS A 488 -4.47 -57.12 -22.30
C LYS A 488 -4.38 -57.41 -20.81
N ILE A 489 -3.30 -56.95 -20.19
CA ILE A 489 -3.25 -56.80 -18.72
C ILE A 489 -4.24 -55.70 -18.32
N SER A 490 -5.05 -55.92 -17.27
CA SER A 490 -6.14 -55.02 -16.88
C SER A 490 -5.68 -53.69 -16.27
N LYS A 491 -4.55 -53.68 -15.56
CA LYS A 491 -3.88 -52.50 -15.03
C LYS A 491 -2.36 -52.63 -15.21
N PRO A 492 -1.61 -51.54 -15.35
CA PRO A 492 -0.16 -51.59 -15.30
C PRO A 492 0.29 -52.27 -14.00
N ILE A 493 1.38 -53.03 -14.05
CA ILE A 493 1.98 -53.66 -12.88
C ILE A 493 3.26 -52.90 -12.55
N ILE A 494 3.41 -52.53 -11.29
CA ILE A 494 4.59 -51.80 -10.81
C ILE A 494 5.17 -52.55 -9.62
N MET A 495 6.49 -52.73 -9.63
CA MET A 495 7.23 -53.27 -8.49
C MET A 495 8.36 -52.32 -8.14
N LYS A 496 8.25 -51.68 -6.97
CA LYS A 496 9.35 -50.90 -6.38
C LYS A 496 10.45 -51.82 -5.87
N PHE A 497 11.70 -51.48 -6.11
CA PHE A 497 12.83 -52.17 -5.51
C PHE A 497 13.99 -51.23 -5.14
N THR A 498 14.72 -51.59 -4.08
CA THR A 498 15.80 -50.80 -3.50
C THR A 498 17.10 -51.59 -3.52
N ILE A 499 18.16 -50.98 -4.06
CA ILE A 499 19.49 -51.59 -4.21
C ILE A 499 20.28 -51.45 -2.91
N LYS A 500 20.98 -52.52 -2.50
CA LYS A 500 21.81 -52.53 -1.28
C LYS A 500 23.10 -51.74 -1.40
#